data_AF-A0A6B2L624-F1
#
_entry.id   AF-A0A6B2L624-F1
#
_cell.length_a   1.000
_cell.length_b   1.000
_cell.length_c   1.000
_cell.angle_alpha   90.00
_cell.angle_beta   90.00
_cell.angle_gamma   90.00
#
_symmetry.space_group_name_H-M   'P 1'
#
loop_
_entity.id
_entity.type
_entity.pdbx_description
1 polymer ?
#
loop_
_entity_poly.entity_id
_entity_poly.type
_entity_poly.pdbx_seq_one_letter_code
_entity_poly.pdbx_strand_id
1 'polypeptide(L)'
;MLNSGPLFTLHPSRKTTSQVFSGTLRGTQKIQELLMSCDAPVVKFTDKFTVESHSEEFITPVLNIVEDVYQNVFMGEHHYNFLGVKDKVCHSIISVLKNPVPSNPEIMWALELGNAYKTLMTHKNGTNTFFINLTINDEYDMETELEDYLNAHAKEGFLYHHIPGHRIISEIIAIEEKHRLKVTRMKVAVLYAKPYQTDLMEIFNNVPDVDKSQFWPWLDSMGQNIQLKDWTGYKGDFKDEDQDSYFTVWKGIDIMFHVAPLMTQEQHRRLIGNDICVVVFSENLDSEVFEPQNVIAMDALGTVPQVFCVVQPVSIGYWLGFFSRSNLKSYEPVPFPRDYIFSPADLKEHLLTKLHNGFRMAMSCPPMNRLFATP
;
A
#
# COMPACT_ATOMS: atom_id res chain seq x y z
N MET A 1 -76.60 5.91 -39.43
CA MET A 1 -76.10 6.32 -40.76
C MET A 1 -74.59 6.19 -40.75
N LEU A 2 -74.08 5.41 -41.71
CA LEU A 2 -72.72 5.44 -42.31
C LEU A 2 -71.52 5.21 -41.36
N ASN A 3 -70.86 4.05 -41.46
CA ASN A 3 -69.71 3.75 -42.35
C ASN A 3 -68.49 4.63 -42.05
N SER A 4 -67.24 4.19 -41.99
CA SER A 4 -66.54 2.95 -42.35
C SER A 4 -65.05 3.24 -42.11
N GLY A 5 -64.24 2.27 -41.65
CA GLY A 5 -62.77 2.40 -41.61
C GLY A 5 -62.14 2.34 -43.02
N PRO A 6 -60.94 1.77 -43.18
CA PRO A 6 -59.60 2.08 -42.63
C PRO A 6 -58.66 2.60 -43.76
N LEU A 7 -57.35 2.82 -43.54
CA LEU A 7 -56.24 2.46 -44.48
C LEU A 7 -54.85 3.09 -44.13
N PHE A 8 -53.86 2.20 -43.92
CA PHE A 8 -52.44 2.15 -44.39
C PHE A 8 -51.38 3.26 -44.18
N THR A 9 -50.33 2.86 -43.43
CA THR A 9 -48.85 2.88 -43.66
C THR A 9 -48.12 4.05 -44.35
N LEU A 10 -47.06 4.58 -43.70
CA LEU A 10 -45.62 4.46 -44.09
C LEU A 10 -44.69 5.35 -43.20
N HIS A 11 -43.53 4.79 -42.82
CA HIS A 11 -42.37 5.41 -42.13
C HIS A 11 -41.62 6.45 -43.00
N PRO A 12 -40.47 7.04 -42.57
CA PRO A 12 -40.03 7.60 -41.27
C PRO A 12 -39.43 9.03 -41.43
N SER A 13 -39.16 9.76 -40.35
CA SER A 13 -37.85 10.44 -40.11
C SER A 13 -37.88 11.53 -39.02
N ARG A 14 -36.75 11.58 -38.30
CA ARG A 14 -36.10 12.72 -37.63
C ARG A 14 -36.80 13.38 -36.42
N LYS A 15 -36.35 12.89 -35.27
CA LYS A 15 -35.92 13.60 -34.04
C LYS A 15 -36.04 15.14 -34.06
N THR A 16 -36.89 15.65 -33.18
CA THR A 16 -36.63 16.78 -32.27
C THR A 16 -37.75 16.83 -31.24
N THR A 17 -37.45 16.58 -29.95
CA THR A 17 -37.80 17.48 -28.82
C THR A 17 -37.35 16.90 -27.47
N SER A 18 -36.91 17.83 -26.65
CA SER A 18 -36.71 17.80 -25.20
C SER A 18 -37.72 16.98 -24.40
N GLN A 19 -37.27 16.32 -23.33
CA GLN A 19 -38.01 16.35 -22.07
C GLN A 19 -37.10 16.14 -20.85
N VAL A 20 -37.35 17.00 -19.88
CA VAL A 20 -36.77 17.12 -18.55
C VAL A 20 -37.03 15.84 -17.73
N PHE A 21 -36.01 15.36 -17.01
CA PHE A 21 -36.19 14.46 -15.88
C PHE A 21 -35.40 14.98 -14.68
N SER A 22 -36.15 15.39 -13.66
CA SER A 22 -35.72 15.44 -12.27
C SER A 22 -35.66 14.03 -11.70
N GLY A 23 -34.78 13.78 -10.72
CA GLY A 23 -34.90 12.59 -9.85
C GLY A 23 -33.58 11.93 -9.46
N THR A 24 -32.95 12.52 -8.46
CA THR A 24 -31.83 12.12 -7.61
C THR A 24 -31.77 10.63 -7.23
N LEU A 25 -30.56 10.16 -6.86
CA LEU A 25 -30.19 8.84 -6.26
C LEU A 25 -29.70 7.72 -7.21
N ARG A 26 -28.75 8.02 -8.11
CA ARG A 26 -27.87 6.99 -8.73
C ARG A 26 -26.39 7.38 -8.79
N GLY A 27 -26.00 8.49 -8.16
CA GLY A 27 -24.63 9.01 -8.24
C GLY A 27 -23.65 8.35 -7.26
N THR A 28 -24.09 8.03 -6.04
CA THR A 28 -23.19 7.55 -4.97
C THR A 28 -22.76 6.10 -5.14
N GLN A 29 -23.65 5.20 -5.58
CA GLN A 29 -23.29 3.81 -5.86
C GLN A 29 -22.38 3.68 -7.08
N LYS A 30 -22.57 4.52 -8.11
CA LYS A 30 -21.70 4.54 -9.28
C LYS A 30 -20.33 5.14 -9.00
N ILE A 31 -20.24 6.11 -8.08
CA ILE A 31 -18.96 6.65 -7.60
C ILE A 31 -18.23 5.63 -6.72
N GLN A 32 -18.93 4.88 -5.86
CA GLN A 32 -18.33 3.76 -5.12
C GLN A 32 -17.89 2.61 -6.04
N GLU A 33 -18.66 2.28 -7.08
CA GLU A 33 -18.23 1.28 -8.08
C GLU A 33 -17.09 1.77 -8.97
N LEU A 34 -17.01 3.08 -9.28
CA LEU A 34 -15.85 3.68 -9.98
C LEU A 34 -14.60 3.74 -9.09
N LEU A 35 -14.75 3.94 -7.78
CA LEU A 35 -13.64 3.90 -6.82
C LEU A 35 -13.18 2.46 -6.52
N MET A 36 -14.00 1.44 -6.81
CA MET A 36 -13.65 0.03 -6.64
C MET A 36 -13.02 -0.62 -7.88
N SER A 37 -12.96 0.07 -9.03
CA SER A 37 -12.12 -0.35 -10.15
C SER A 37 -10.87 0.52 -10.24
N CYS A 38 -9.90 0.26 -9.36
CA CYS A 38 -8.54 0.82 -9.41
C CYS A 38 -7.71 0.24 -10.58
N ASP A 39 -8.33 0.03 -11.74
CA ASP A 39 -7.61 -0.31 -12.96
C ASP A 39 -7.25 1.01 -13.65
N ALA A 40 -6.26 1.71 -13.09
CA ALA A 40 -5.48 2.64 -13.89
C ALA A 40 -5.03 1.88 -15.15
N PRO A 41 -5.06 2.47 -16.36
CA PRO A 41 -4.78 1.75 -17.59
C PRO A 41 -3.33 1.29 -17.66
N VAL A 42 -3.03 0.14 -17.05
CA VAL A 42 -1.71 -0.46 -17.06
C VAL A 42 -1.34 -0.82 -18.49
N VAL A 43 -0.28 -0.20 -19.03
CA VAL A 43 0.27 -0.59 -20.32
C VAL A 43 1.32 -1.67 -20.06
N LYS A 44 0.98 -2.93 -20.39
CA LYS A 44 1.99 -3.99 -20.45
C LYS A 44 3.04 -3.58 -21.47
N PHE A 45 4.23 -3.27 -20.98
CA PHE A 45 5.31 -2.72 -21.78
C PHE A 45 6.24 -3.82 -22.30
N THR A 46 6.58 -4.77 -21.42
CA THR A 46 7.21 -6.04 -21.79
C THR A 46 6.54 -7.18 -21.01
N ASP A 47 6.83 -8.43 -21.37
CA ASP A 47 6.34 -9.57 -20.57
C ASP A 47 6.86 -9.55 -19.11
N LYS A 48 7.95 -8.81 -18.84
CA LYS A 48 8.61 -8.75 -17.53
C LYS A 48 8.23 -7.54 -16.69
N PHE A 49 7.86 -6.43 -17.33
CA PHE A 49 7.60 -5.17 -16.65
C PHE A 49 6.27 -4.55 -17.06
N THR A 50 5.62 -4.04 -16.03
CA THR A 50 4.37 -3.31 -16.07
C THR A 50 4.68 -1.84 -15.82
N VAL A 51 4.30 -0.96 -16.74
CA VAL A 51 4.50 0.49 -16.61
C VAL A 51 3.18 1.12 -16.22
N GLU A 52 3.24 2.04 -15.26
CA GLU A 52 2.07 2.78 -14.85
C GLU A 52 1.70 3.84 -15.88
N SER A 53 0.42 3.97 -16.17
CA SER A 53 -0.11 5.03 -17.02
C SER A 53 -0.05 6.38 -16.32
N HIS A 54 -0.70 7.39 -16.91
CA HIS A 54 -0.95 8.68 -16.27
C HIS A 54 -2.45 8.83 -16.02
N SER A 55 -2.82 9.60 -14.99
CA SER A 55 -4.21 9.98 -14.72
C SER A 55 -4.57 11.30 -15.41
N GLU A 56 -5.84 11.68 -15.38
CA GLU A 56 -6.28 13.02 -15.78
C GLU A 56 -6.09 14.04 -14.65
N GLU A 57 -6.28 13.61 -13.40
CA GLU A 57 -6.24 14.47 -12.21
C GLU A 57 -5.20 13.98 -11.20
N PHE A 58 -4.58 14.92 -10.49
CA PHE A 58 -3.66 14.60 -9.40
C PHE A 58 -4.44 14.20 -8.16
N ILE A 59 -4.24 12.97 -7.69
CA ILE A 59 -4.85 12.45 -6.48
C ILE A 59 -3.82 12.44 -5.35
N THR A 60 -4.22 12.91 -4.18
CA THR A 60 -3.35 12.88 -2.99
C THR A 60 -2.98 11.44 -2.65
N PRO A 61 -1.69 11.13 -2.47
CA PRO A 61 -1.26 9.75 -2.29
C PRO A 61 -1.75 9.18 -0.94
N VAL A 62 -2.34 7.99 -0.98
CA VAL A 62 -2.82 7.28 0.21
C VAL A 62 -1.77 6.25 0.63
N LEU A 63 -1.27 6.40 1.86
CA LEU A 63 -0.36 5.43 2.46
C LEU A 63 -1.15 4.26 3.03
N ASN A 64 -0.92 3.07 2.48
CA ASN A 64 -1.60 1.88 2.97
C ASN A 64 -0.81 1.29 4.15
N ILE A 65 -1.26 1.51 5.39
CA ILE A 65 -0.66 0.93 6.60
C ILE A 65 -1.42 -0.29 7.10
N VAL A 66 -0.77 -1.10 7.93
CA VAL A 66 -1.45 -2.10 8.78
C VAL A 66 -1.58 -1.48 10.16
N GLU A 67 -2.81 -1.22 10.59
CA GLU A 67 -3.08 -0.65 11.90
C GLU A 67 -3.00 -1.71 13.00
N ASP A 68 -2.48 -1.32 14.16
CA ASP A 68 -2.53 -2.11 15.39
C ASP A 68 -3.90 -1.92 16.05
N VAL A 69 -4.94 -2.51 15.46
CA VAL A 69 -6.33 -2.26 15.86
C VAL A 69 -6.57 -2.62 17.32
N TYR A 70 -6.04 -3.74 17.80
CA TYR A 70 -6.16 -4.15 19.19
C TYR A 70 -5.53 -3.10 20.12
N GLN A 71 -4.30 -2.69 19.82
CA GLN A 71 -3.60 -1.67 20.61
C GLN A 71 -4.30 -0.30 20.59
N ASN A 72 -4.82 0.10 19.43
CA ASN A 72 -5.42 1.42 19.26
C ASN A 72 -6.85 1.54 19.78
N VAL A 73 -7.59 0.41 19.88
CA VAL A 73 -9.03 0.42 20.14
C VAL A 73 -9.42 -0.36 21.38
N PHE A 74 -8.75 -1.46 21.71
CA PHE A 74 -9.15 -2.36 22.81
C PHE A 74 -8.29 -2.16 24.06
N MET A 75 -7.02 -1.78 23.90
CA MET A 75 -6.15 -1.54 25.05
C MET A 75 -6.64 -0.35 25.87
N GLY A 76 -6.74 -0.54 27.19
CA GLY A 76 -7.27 0.46 28.11
C GLY A 76 -8.80 0.46 28.22
N GLU A 77 -9.49 -0.19 27.29
CA GLU A 77 -10.95 -0.31 27.28
C GLU A 77 -11.42 -1.65 27.87
N HIS A 78 -12.62 -1.65 28.48
CA HIS A 78 -13.21 -2.87 28.98
C HIS A 78 -13.78 -3.72 27.83
N HIS A 79 -13.16 -4.86 27.56
CA HIS A 79 -13.51 -5.74 26.45
C HIS A 79 -13.38 -7.22 26.84
N TYR A 80 -13.99 -8.09 26.05
CA TYR A 80 -14.01 -9.55 26.25
C TYR A 80 -13.19 -10.25 25.18
N ASN A 81 -12.54 -11.35 25.51
CA ASN A 81 -11.73 -12.13 24.57
C ASN A 81 -12.21 -13.58 24.53
N PHE A 82 -12.23 -14.18 23.34
CA PHE A 82 -12.71 -15.53 23.10
C PHE A 82 -11.72 -16.31 22.25
N LEU A 83 -11.40 -17.53 22.67
CA LEU A 83 -10.53 -18.44 21.95
C LEU A 83 -11.33 -19.31 21.00
N GLY A 84 -11.08 -19.18 19.69
CA GLY A 84 -11.68 -20.01 18.66
C GLY A 84 -10.90 -21.29 18.43
N VAL A 85 -11.49 -22.42 18.82
CA VAL A 85 -10.89 -23.76 18.77
C VAL A 85 -11.63 -24.63 17.76
N LYS A 86 -10.87 -25.35 16.95
CA LYS A 86 -11.36 -26.42 16.07
C LYS A 86 -10.37 -27.58 16.12
N ASP A 87 -10.88 -28.79 16.34
CA ASP A 87 -10.08 -30.01 16.49
C ASP A 87 -8.98 -29.90 17.56
N LYS A 88 -9.29 -29.23 18.69
CA LYS A 88 -8.37 -28.93 19.81
C LYS A 88 -7.19 -28.02 19.45
N VAL A 89 -7.22 -27.37 18.29
CA VAL A 89 -6.23 -26.39 17.86
C VAL A 89 -6.85 -25.00 17.89
N CYS A 90 -6.12 -24.02 18.40
CA CYS A 90 -6.51 -22.61 18.32
C CYS A 90 -6.30 -22.10 16.89
N HIS A 91 -7.34 -21.52 16.30
CA HIS A 91 -7.30 -20.97 14.94
C HIS A 91 -7.54 -19.45 14.90
N SER A 92 -8.17 -18.90 15.95
CA SER A 92 -8.46 -17.48 16.04
C SER A 92 -8.70 -17.02 17.46
N ILE A 93 -8.57 -15.71 17.67
CA ILE A 93 -8.99 -15.02 18.89
C ILE A 93 -10.01 -13.96 18.47
N ILE A 94 -11.11 -13.83 19.20
CA ILE A 94 -12.10 -12.78 18.98
C ILE A 94 -12.08 -11.85 20.18
N SER A 95 -11.90 -10.56 19.95
CA SER A 95 -11.99 -9.52 20.97
C SER A 95 -13.24 -8.68 20.69
N VAL A 96 -14.09 -8.48 21.71
CA VAL A 96 -15.38 -7.79 21.60
C VAL A 96 -15.42 -6.60 22.54
N LEU A 97 -15.59 -5.40 21.98
CA LEU A 97 -15.68 -4.14 22.70
C LEU A 97 -17.13 -3.63 22.68
N LYS A 98 -17.71 -3.45 23.87
CA LYS A 98 -19.03 -2.86 24.08
C LYS A 98 -18.95 -1.35 23.91
N ASN A 99 -19.90 -0.75 23.20
CA ASN A 99 -20.03 0.71 23.04
C ASN A 99 -18.70 1.39 22.67
N PRO A 100 -18.09 1.04 21.52
CA PRO A 100 -16.84 1.69 21.13
C PRO A 100 -17.06 3.20 21.06
N VAL A 101 -16.25 3.98 21.78
CA VAL A 101 -16.29 5.44 21.62
C VAL A 101 -15.99 5.73 20.15
N PRO A 102 -16.88 6.42 19.41
CA PRO A 102 -16.64 6.67 18.00
C PRO A 102 -15.46 7.63 17.85
N SER A 103 -14.31 7.09 17.45
CA SER A 103 -13.19 7.87 16.95
C SER A 103 -13.27 8.11 15.43
N ASN A 104 -14.16 7.38 14.73
CA ASN A 104 -14.36 7.48 13.29
C ASN A 104 -15.84 7.83 12.95
N PRO A 105 -16.09 8.96 12.27
CA PRO A 105 -17.44 9.36 11.83
C PRO A 105 -18.18 8.35 10.95
N GLU A 106 -17.48 7.50 10.20
CA GLU A 106 -18.08 6.56 9.23
C GLU A 106 -18.84 5.39 9.91
N ILE A 107 -18.57 5.11 11.18
CA ILE A 107 -19.20 4.05 11.98
C ILE A 107 -20.26 4.57 12.96
N MET A 108 -20.53 5.88 12.94
CA MET A 108 -21.52 6.54 13.82
C MET A 108 -22.93 5.93 13.70
N TRP A 109 -23.38 5.61 12.48
CA TRP A 109 -24.74 5.11 12.25
C TRP A 109 -25.01 3.72 12.86
N ALA A 110 -23.97 2.90 13.04
CA ALA A 110 -24.10 1.60 13.70
C ALA A 110 -24.21 1.73 15.24
N LEU A 111 -23.71 2.85 15.79
CA LEU A 111 -23.61 3.09 17.25
C LEU A 111 -24.86 3.73 17.85
N GLU A 112 -25.70 4.36 17.04
CA GLU A 112 -26.94 5.04 17.47
C GLU A 112 -28.00 4.08 18.05
N LEU A 113 -27.86 2.76 17.86
CA LEU A 113 -28.81 1.75 18.35
C LEU A 113 -28.40 1.09 19.68
N GLY A 114 -27.24 1.43 20.26
CA GLY A 114 -26.79 0.91 21.57
C GLY A 114 -26.48 -0.59 21.66
N ASN A 115 -26.68 -1.33 20.57
CA ASN A 115 -26.54 -2.80 20.52
C ASN A 115 -25.38 -3.27 19.63
N ALA A 116 -24.55 -2.36 19.12
CA ALA A 116 -23.43 -2.68 18.24
C ALA A 116 -22.13 -2.83 19.03
N TYR A 117 -21.45 -3.96 18.83
CA TYR A 117 -20.17 -4.27 19.46
C TYR A 117 -19.10 -4.36 18.38
N LYS A 118 -18.00 -3.62 18.57
CA LYS A 118 -16.86 -3.69 17.67
C LYS A 118 -16.09 -4.96 17.98
N THR A 119 -15.89 -5.77 16.95
CA THR A 119 -15.29 -7.09 17.06
C THR A 119 -14.01 -7.14 16.23
N LEU A 120 -12.93 -7.64 16.82
CA LEU A 120 -11.67 -7.92 16.17
C LEU A 120 -11.44 -9.42 16.17
N MET A 121 -11.27 -10.00 15.00
CA MET A 121 -10.88 -11.40 14.86
C MET A 121 -9.41 -11.48 14.43
N THR A 122 -8.59 -12.02 15.32
CA THR A 122 -7.16 -12.21 15.13
C THR A 122 -6.87 -13.64 14.71
N HIS A 123 -6.13 -13.80 13.63
CA HIS A 123 -5.65 -15.06 13.10
C HIS A 123 -4.13 -15.03 12.93
N LYS A 124 -3.52 -16.18 12.67
CA LYS A 124 -2.08 -16.27 12.36
C LYS A 124 -1.62 -15.39 11.18
N ASN A 125 -2.54 -15.03 10.28
CA ASN A 125 -2.23 -14.26 9.07
C ASN A 125 -2.56 -12.77 9.19
N GLY A 126 -3.12 -12.34 10.33
CA GLY A 126 -3.52 -10.95 10.59
C GLY A 126 -4.90 -10.83 11.22
N THR A 127 -5.46 -9.63 11.16
CA THR A 127 -6.69 -9.26 11.86
C THR A 127 -7.79 -8.82 10.90
N ASN A 128 -9.05 -9.03 11.30
CA ASN A 128 -10.23 -8.51 10.60
C ASN A 128 -11.17 -7.87 11.60
N THR A 129 -11.78 -6.75 11.24
CA THR A 129 -12.79 -6.07 12.07
C THR A 129 -14.18 -6.24 11.49
N PHE A 130 -15.17 -6.38 12.37
CA PHE A 130 -16.59 -6.36 12.02
C PHE A 130 -17.43 -5.91 13.23
N PHE A 131 -18.72 -5.71 13.01
CA PHE A 131 -19.66 -5.41 14.09
C PHE A 131 -20.61 -6.58 14.31
N ILE A 132 -20.91 -6.85 15.56
CA ILE A 132 -22.01 -7.74 15.95
C ILE A 132 -23.12 -6.91 16.57
N ASN A 133 -24.36 -7.32 16.34
CA ASN A 133 -25.53 -6.69 16.92
C ASN A 133 -26.16 -7.67 17.92
N LEU A 134 -26.14 -7.31 19.20
CA LEU A 134 -26.64 -8.15 20.28
C LEU A 134 -27.38 -7.30 21.30
N THR A 135 -28.65 -7.63 21.54
CA THR A 135 -29.41 -7.06 22.65
C THR A 135 -29.17 -7.93 23.87
N ILE A 136 -28.43 -7.43 24.85
CA ILE A 136 -28.15 -8.16 26.09
C ILE A 136 -29.11 -7.66 27.16
N ASN A 137 -29.80 -8.59 27.81
CA ASN A 137 -30.64 -8.30 28.97
C ASN A 137 -29.74 -8.19 30.22
N ASP A 138 -29.95 -7.18 31.06
CA ASP A 138 -29.11 -6.87 32.24
C ASP A 138 -29.10 -8.01 33.29
N GLU A 139 -29.99 -8.99 33.17
CA GLU A 139 -30.06 -10.18 34.03
C GLU A 139 -29.00 -11.25 33.71
N TYR A 140 -28.35 -11.20 32.55
CA TYR A 140 -27.45 -12.24 32.05
C TYR A 140 -25.98 -11.83 32.09
N ASP A 141 -25.11 -12.82 32.25
CA ASP A 141 -23.67 -12.64 32.22
C ASP A 141 -23.19 -12.34 30.78
N MET A 142 -22.52 -11.20 30.62
CA MET A 142 -22.02 -10.71 29.34
C MET A 142 -21.07 -11.69 28.64
N GLU A 143 -20.25 -12.41 29.41
CA GLU A 143 -19.28 -13.37 28.86
C GLU A 143 -20.02 -14.53 28.19
N THR A 144 -21.01 -15.10 28.90
CA THR A 144 -21.84 -16.21 28.45
C THR A 144 -22.66 -15.84 27.21
N GLU A 145 -23.34 -14.69 27.23
CA GLU A 145 -24.17 -14.21 26.10
C GLU A 145 -23.35 -13.98 24.82
N LEU A 146 -22.16 -13.41 24.97
CA LEU A 146 -21.24 -13.22 23.84
C LEU A 146 -20.70 -14.56 23.33
N GLU A 147 -20.36 -15.49 24.22
CA GLU A 147 -19.92 -16.84 23.85
C GLU A 147 -21.00 -17.58 23.06
N ASP A 148 -22.24 -17.58 23.56
CA ASP A 148 -23.39 -18.22 22.90
C ASP A 148 -23.67 -17.59 21.54
N TYR A 149 -23.63 -16.26 21.44
CA TYR A 149 -23.79 -15.56 20.17
C TYR A 149 -22.70 -15.95 19.17
N LEU A 150 -21.44 -15.96 19.57
CA LEU A 150 -20.31 -16.33 18.70
C LEU A 150 -20.42 -17.78 18.25
N ASN A 151 -20.83 -18.69 19.13
CA ASN A 151 -21.01 -20.11 18.82
C ASN A 151 -22.20 -20.37 17.89
N ALA A 152 -23.31 -19.64 18.06
CA ALA A 152 -24.46 -19.73 17.16
C ALA A 152 -24.13 -19.28 15.72
N HIS A 153 -23.14 -18.40 15.56
CA HIS A 153 -22.68 -17.87 14.26
C HIS A 153 -21.34 -18.46 13.81
N ALA A 154 -20.82 -19.46 14.53
CA ALA A 154 -19.54 -20.09 14.22
C ALA A 154 -19.62 -20.92 12.93
N LYS A 155 -18.50 -21.01 12.22
CA LYS A 155 -18.36 -21.99 11.14
C LYS A 155 -18.35 -23.40 11.72
N GLU A 156 -18.79 -24.38 10.93
CA GLU A 156 -18.85 -25.77 11.36
C GLU A 156 -17.53 -26.28 11.97
N GLY A 157 -17.64 -26.83 13.18
CA GLY A 157 -16.54 -27.38 13.97
C GLY A 157 -15.71 -26.35 14.75
N PHE A 158 -16.06 -25.06 14.69
CA PHE A 158 -15.49 -24.05 15.58
C PHE A 158 -16.33 -23.89 16.84
N LEU A 159 -15.64 -23.78 17.98
CA LEU A 159 -16.20 -23.37 19.25
C LEU A 159 -15.37 -22.22 19.80
N TYR A 160 -16.05 -21.23 20.34
CA TYR A 160 -15.46 -20.08 21.01
C TYR A 160 -15.67 -20.24 22.51
N HIS A 161 -14.61 -19.95 23.27
CA HIS A 161 -14.64 -19.97 24.74
C HIS A 161 -14.05 -18.69 25.30
N HIS A 162 -14.71 -18.10 26.29
CA HIS A 162 -14.20 -16.93 26.99
C HIS A 162 -12.81 -17.21 27.58
N ILE A 163 -11.90 -16.24 27.43
CA ILE A 163 -10.57 -16.27 28.01
C ILE A 163 -10.25 -14.93 28.69
N PRO A 164 -9.77 -14.95 29.95
CA PRO A 164 -9.37 -13.72 30.63
C PRO A 164 -8.26 -12.98 29.87
N GLY A 165 -8.42 -11.66 29.71
CA GLY A 165 -7.51 -10.83 28.90
C GLY A 165 -6.04 -10.94 29.29
N HIS A 166 -5.72 -11.04 30.59
CA HIS A 166 -4.34 -11.18 31.09
C HIS A 166 -3.61 -12.43 30.57
N ARG A 167 -4.31 -13.38 29.94
CA ARG A 167 -3.72 -14.60 29.35
C ARG A 167 -3.46 -14.51 27.84
N ILE A 168 -3.95 -13.47 27.16
CA ILE A 168 -3.96 -13.45 25.69
C ILE A 168 -3.57 -12.09 25.07
N ILE A 169 -3.63 -11.00 25.83
CA ILE A 169 -3.30 -9.64 25.36
C ILE A 169 -1.91 -9.61 24.68
N SER A 170 -0.89 -10.19 25.33
CA SER A 170 0.48 -10.21 24.81
C SER A 170 0.60 -10.91 23.45
N GLU A 171 -0.15 -11.99 23.26
CA GLU A 171 -0.16 -12.79 22.05
C GLU A 171 -0.86 -12.04 20.91
N ILE A 172 -1.98 -11.36 21.19
CA ILE A 172 -2.67 -10.54 20.19
C ILE A 172 -1.76 -9.40 19.72
N ILE A 173 -1.13 -8.68 20.66
CA ILE A 173 -0.17 -7.61 20.36
C ILE A 173 0.98 -8.15 19.51
N ALA A 174 1.56 -9.29 19.89
CA ALA A 174 2.66 -9.90 19.15
C ALA A 174 2.25 -10.30 17.72
N ILE A 175 0.99 -10.70 17.48
CA ILE A 175 0.48 -11.00 16.14
C ILE A 175 0.36 -9.72 15.29
N GLU A 176 -0.15 -8.61 15.85
CA GLU A 176 -0.22 -7.32 15.15
C GLU A 176 1.17 -6.76 14.84
N GLU A 177 2.07 -6.77 15.82
CA GLU A 177 3.45 -6.30 15.65
C GLU A 177 4.22 -7.08 14.58
N LYS A 178 4.00 -8.40 14.51
CA LYS A 178 4.66 -9.30 13.54
C LYS A 178 3.87 -9.46 12.25
N HIS A 179 2.83 -8.66 12.03
CA HIS A 179 2.02 -8.78 10.83
C HIS A 179 2.91 -8.60 9.58
N ARG A 180 2.92 -9.61 8.69
CA ARG A 180 3.86 -9.67 7.55
C ARG A 180 3.80 -8.48 6.58
N LEU A 181 2.68 -7.77 6.53
CA LEU A 181 2.47 -6.57 5.70
C LEU A 181 2.66 -5.26 6.46
N LYS A 182 3.03 -5.32 7.75
CA LYS A 182 3.38 -4.15 8.54
C LYS A 182 4.84 -3.82 8.25
N VAL A 183 5.04 -2.72 7.52
CA VAL A 183 6.37 -2.29 7.06
C VAL A 183 6.79 -1.13 7.94
N THR A 184 7.65 -1.41 8.91
CA THR A 184 8.27 -0.39 9.78
C THR A 184 9.66 0.01 9.32
N ARG A 185 10.24 -0.77 8.38
CA ARG A 185 11.58 -0.58 7.84
C ARG A 185 11.59 -0.90 6.35
N MET A 186 12.27 -0.08 5.56
CA MET A 186 12.41 -0.27 4.13
C MET A 186 13.84 0.03 3.68
N LYS A 187 14.31 -0.73 2.68
CA LYS A 187 15.56 -0.47 1.98
C LYS A 187 15.23 -0.03 0.57
N VAL A 188 15.86 1.04 0.12
CA VAL A 188 15.64 1.61 -1.21
C VAL A 188 16.98 1.74 -1.91
N ALA A 189 17.20 0.98 -2.97
CA ALA A 189 18.36 1.16 -3.81
C ALA A 189 18.23 2.46 -4.60
N VAL A 190 19.30 3.25 -4.64
CA VAL A 190 19.36 4.51 -5.38
C VAL A 190 20.50 4.43 -6.37
N LEU A 191 20.15 4.45 -7.66
CA LEU A 191 21.08 4.43 -8.78
C LEU A 191 21.16 5.81 -9.41
N TYR A 192 22.32 6.13 -9.99
CA TYR A 192 22.53 7.37 -10.73
C TYR A 192 22.97 7.04 -12.15
N ALA A 193 22.16 7.42 -13.13
CA ALA A 193 22.42 7.24 -14.55
C ALA A 193 22.75 8.59 -15.20
N LYS A 194 23.90 8.65 -15.88
CA LYS A 194 24.25 9.79 -16.73
C LYS A 194 23.36 9.81 -17.98
N PRO A 195 23.35 10.92 -18.75
CA PRO A 195 22.53 11.01 -19.95
C PRO A 195 22.70 9.80 -20.88
N TYR A 196 21.56 9.23 -21.29
CA TYR A 196 21.37 8.12 -22.22
C TYR A 196 22.02 6.79 -21.80
N GLN A 197 22.51 6.65 -20.57
CA GLN A 197 23.05 5.39 -20.09
C GLN A 197 21.95 4.36 -19.81
N THR A 198 22.16 3.14 -20.31
CA THR A 198 21.24 2.01 -20.15
C THR A 198 21.92 0.74 -19.63
N ASP A 199 23.26 0.70 -19.60
CA ASP A 199 24.02 -0.42 -19.06
C ASP A 199 24.13 -0.34 -17.53
N LEU A 200 23.72 -1.39 -16.85
CA LEU A 200 23.68 -1.44 -15.38
C LEU A 200 25.09 -1.41 -14.76
N MET A 201 26.07 -2.06 -15.39
CA MET A 201 27.43 -2.11 -14.87
C MET A 201 28.11 -0.75 -15.01
N GLU A 202 27.87 -0.02 -16.10
CA GLU A 202 28.29 1.37 -16.23
C GLU A 202 27.66 2.25 -15.14
N ILE A 203 26.36 2.09 -14.90
CA ILE A 203 25.62 2.86 -13.89
C ILE A 203 26.17 2.64 -12.49
N PHE A 204 26.53 1.41 -12.13
CA PHE A 204 27.16 1.11 -10.83
C PHE A 204 28.53 1.78 -10.65
N ASN A 205 29.23 2.12 -11.73
CA ASN A 205 30.53 2.79 -11.66
C ASN A 205 30.41 4.32 -11.74
N ASN A 206 29.20 4.87 -11.79
CA ASN A 206 29.03 6.31 -11.87
C ASN A 206 29.29 7.01 -10.54
N VAL A 207 29.90 8.19 -10.65
CA VAL A 207 30.07 9.16 -9.56
C VAL A 207 29.44 10.47 -10.03
N PRO A 208 28.34 10.94 -9.41
CA PRO A 208 27.72 12.22 -9.73
C PRO A 208 28.65 13.38 -9.38
N ASP A 209 28.81 14.33 -10.30
CA ASP A 209 29.59 15.55 -10.09
C ASP A 209 28.86 16.45 -9.08
N VAL A 210 29.50 16.75 -7.94
CA VAL A 210 28.90 17.49 -6.82
C VAL A 210 28.43 18.89 -7.23
N ASP A 211 29.14 19.54 -8.15
CA ASP A 211 28.86 20.94 -8.54
C ASP A 211 27.89 21.05 -9.72
N LYS A 212 27.69 19.97 -10.48
CA LYS A 212 26.92 19.98 -11.73
C LYS A 212 25.68 19.10 -11.71
N SER A 213 25.65 18.11 -10.83
CA SER A 213 24.56 17.16 -10.75
C SER A 213 23.45 17.65 -9.83
N GLN A 214 22.20 17.46 -10.24
CA GLN A 214 21.04 17.63 -9.34
C GLN A 214 20.81 16.40 -8.44
N PHE A 215 21.66 15.37 -8.54
CA PHE A 215 21.52 14.14 -7.76
C PHE A 215 21.64 14.36 -6.25
N TRP A 216 22.69 15.03 -5.78
CA TRP A 216 22.90 15.25 -4.35
C TRP A 216 21.83 16.15 -3.73
N PRO A 217 21.48 17.32 -4.32
CA PRO A 217 20.37 18.14 -3.82
C PRO A 217 19.02 17.40 -3.77
N TRP A 218 18.76 16.55 -4.76
CA TRP A 218 17.57 15.69 -4.73
C TRP A 218 17.64 14.67 -3.58
N LEU A 219 18.78 13.98 -3.42
CA LEU A 219 18.95 12.97 -2.38
C LEU A 219 18.88 13.57 -0.96
N ASP A 220 19.41 14.77 -0.76
CA ASP A 220 19.27 15.57 0.46
C ASP A 220 17.80 15.90 0.79
N SER A 221 16.94 16.04 -0.23
CA SER A 221 15.50 16.20 0.00
C SER A 221 14.85 14.88 0.47
N MET A 222 15.39 13.74 0.08
CA MET A 222 14.87 12.41 0.41
C MET A 222 15.26 11.95 1.82
N GLY A 223 16.45 12.30 2.29
CA GLY A 223 16.94 11.90 3.61
C GLY A 223 18.18 12.66 4.04
N GLN A 224 18.74 12.27 5.18
CA GLN A 224 19.95 12.86 5.74
C GLN A 224 21.14 11.93 5.48
N ASN A 225 22.27 12.50 5.09
CA ASN A 225 23.54 11.77 5.08
C ASN A 225 23.90 11.36 6.52
N ILE A 226 24.27 10.10 6.69
CA ILE A 226 24.68 9.51 7.96
C ILE A 226 26.02 8.80 7.80
N GLN A 227 26.84 8.82 8.85
CA GLN A 227 28.00 7.95 8.96
C GLN A 227 27.56 6.63 9.58
N LEU A 228 27.86 5.50 8.94
CA LEU A 228 27.46 4.18 9.46
C LEU A 228 28.27 3.77 10.69
N LYS A 229 29.50 4.28 10.80
CA LYS A 229 30.30 4.16 12.02
C LYS A 229 29.55 4.80 13.19
N ASP A 230 29.37 4.05 14.27
CA ASP A 230 28.65 4.47 15.48
C ASP A 230 27.15 4.79 15.26
N TRP A 231 26.58 4.51 14.08
CA TRP A 231 25.14 4.64 13.84
C TRP A 231 24.35 3.64 14.67
N THR A 232 23.36 4.12 15.42
CA THR A 232 22.50 3.28 16.28
C THR A 232 21.12 3.02 15.69
N GLY A 233 20.77 3.70 14.59
CA GLY A 233 19.49 3.51 13.91
C GLY A 233 19.47 2.25 13.05
N TYR A 234 18.39 2.06 12.29
CA TYR A 234 18.32 0.98 11.31
C TYR A 234 19.47 1.10 10.29
N LYS A 235 20.20 -0.01 10.05
CA LYS A 235 21.37 -0.06 9.16
C LYS A 235 21.09 -0.61 7.77
N GLY A 236 19.90 -1.17 7.52
CA GLY A 236 19.54 -1.73 6.22
C GLY A 236 20.60 -2.68 5.64
N ASP A 237 21.06 -3.66 6.41
CA ASP A 237 22.07 -4.65 5.99
C ASP A 237 23.49 -4.10 5.75
N PHE A 238 23.75 -2.81 5.98
CA PHE A 238 25.11 -2.29 6.10
C PHE A 238 25.79 -2.72 7.40
N LYS A 239 27.12 -2.76 7.37
CA LYS A 239 28.01 -3.00 8.50
C LYS A 239 28.61 -1.70 9.03
N ASP A 240 29.19 -1.74 10.22
CA ASP A 240 29.76 -0.57 10.89
C ASP A 240 30.99 -0.02 10.15
N GLU A 241 31.71 -0.88 9.44
CA GLU A 241 32.85 -0.53 8.60
C GLU A 241 32.49 -0.02 7.19
N ASP A 242 31.22 -0.10 6.80
CA ASP A 242 30.74 0.48 5.54
C ASP A 242 30.78 2.03 5.64
N GLN A 243 30.74 2.73 4.49
CA GLN A 243 30.94 4.19 4.41
C GLN A 243 29.70 5.00 4.86
N ASP A 244 29.53 6.22 4.38
CA ASP A 244 28.32 7.00 4.60
C ASP A 244 27.16 6.50 3.73
N SER A 245 25.94 6.82 4.17
CA SER A 245 24.70 6.46 3.49
C SER A 245 23.65 7.54 3.74
N TYR A 246 22.44 7.35 3.22
CA TYR A 246 21.31 8.25 3.50
C TYR A 246 20.22 7.51 4.28
N PHE A 247 19.61 8.23 5.21
CA PHE A 247 18.56 7.70 6.06
C PHE A 247 17.44 8.72 6.28
N THR A 248 16.19 8.25 6.40
CA THR A 248 15.08 9.08 6.85
C THR A 248 14.10 8.25 7.69
N VAL A 249 13.48 8.88 8.68
CA VAL A 249 12.24 8.38 9.27
C VAL A 249 11.09 9.08 8.56
N TRP A 250 10.26 8.35 7.83
CA TRP A 250 9.13 8.90 7.10
C TRP A 250 7.84 8.21 7.55
N LYS A 251 6.92 8.98 8.16
CA LYS A 251 5.65 8.47 8.72
C LYS A 251 5.82 7.27 9.66
N GLY A 252 6.88 7.28 10.47
CA GLY A 252 7.21 6.19 11.41
C GLY A 252 7.89 4.98 10.78
N ILE A 253 8.28 5.06 9.49
CA ILE A 253 9.00 4.03 8.77
C ILE A 253 10.47 4.44 8.65
N ASP A 254 11.36 3.59 9.12
CA ASP A 254 12.81 3.76 8.95
C ASP A 254 13.19 3.38 7.50
N ILE A 255 13.74 4.31 6.75
CA ILE A 255 14.13 4.08 5.36
C ILE A 255 15.65 4.27 5.23
N MET A 256 16.33 3.18 4.87
CA MET A 256 17.75 3.17 4.54
C MET A 256 17.93 3.21 3.02
N PHE A 257 18.75 4.12 2.51
CA PHE A 257 19.02 4.24 1.09
C PHE A 257 20.34 3.55 0.72
N HIS A 258 20.29 2.53 -0.14
CA HIS A 258 21.47 1.90 -0.72
C HIS A 258 21.93 2.71 -1.94
N VAL A 259 22.71 3.75 -1.67
CA VAL A 259 23.15 4.73 -2.66
C VAL A 259 24.34 4.18 -3.45
N ALA A 260 24.10 3.70 -4.68
CA ALA A 260 25.13 3.04 -5.49
C ALA A 260 26.43 3.88 -5.67
N PRO A 261 26.37 5.21 -5.88
CA PRO A 261 27.57 6.05 -5.92
C PRO A 261 28.44 6.05 -4.64
N LEU A 262 27.88 5.71 -3.48
CA LEU A 262 28.60 5.63 -2.20
C LEU A 262 29.02 4.19 -1.85
N MET A 263 28.79 3.24 -2.76
CA MET A 263 28.97 1.81 -2.51
C MET A 263 30.09 1.21 -3.37
N THR A 264 30.76 0.22 -2.82
CA THR A 264 31.71 -0.64 -3.51
C THR A 264 31.00 -1.66 -4.40
N GLN A 265 31.73 -2.25 -5.36
CA GLN A 265 31.18 -3.30 -6.24
C GLN A 265 30.68 -4.54 -5.48
N GLU A 266 31.33 -4.89 -4.36
CA GLU A 266 30.85 -5.98 -3.49
C GLU A 266 29.49 -5.62 -2.88
N GLN A 267 29.36 -4.40 -2.37
CA GLN A 267 28.12 -3.91 -1.80
C GLN A 267 27.00 -3.82 -2.84
N HIS A 268 27.27 -3.42 -4.09
CA HIS A 268 26.25 -3.46 -5.16
C HIS A 268 25.65 -4.86 -5.32
N ARG A 269 26.50 -5.89 -5.37
CA ARG A 269 26.07 -7.29 -5.49
C ARG A 269 25.34 -7.80 -4.23
N ARG A 270 25.81 -7.41 -3.06
CA ARG A 270 25.30 -7.89 -1.76
C ARG A 270 24.00 -7.22 -1.33
N LEU A 271 23.84 -5.93 -1.65
CA LEU A 271 22.83 -5.08 -1.04
C LEU A 271 21.74 -4.70 -2.07
N ILE A 272 22.11 -4.05 -3.18
CA ILE A 272 21.14 -3.54 -4.16
C ILE A 272 20.33 -4.67 -4.81
N GLY A 273 20.96 -5.80 -5.14
CA GLY A 273 20.26 -6.96 -5.70
C GLY A 273 19.23 -7.60 -4.75
N ASN A 274 19.23 -7.22 -3.47
CA ASN A 274 18.31 -7.70 -2.43
C ASN A 274 17.29 -6.64 -2.00
N ASP A 275 17.24 -5.50 -2.68
CA ASP A 275 16.28 -4.44 -2.42
C ASP A 275 15.06 -4.60 -3.32
N ILE A 276 13.87 -4.56 -2.71
CA ILE A 276 12.60 -4.68 -3.44
C ILE A 276 12.30 -3.41 -4.23
N CYS A 277 12.69 -2.25 -3.70
CA CYS A 277 12.45 -0.93 -4.27
C CYS A 277 13.74 -0.34 -4.83
N VAL A 278 13.71 0.09 -6.08
CA VAL A 278 14.85 0.70 -6.78
C VAL A 278 14.43 2.04 -7.36
N VAL A 279 15.21 3.07 -7.08
CA VAL A 279 15.06 4.40 -7.66
C VAL A 279 16.26 4.66 -8.56
N VAL A 280 16.00 5.09 -9.78
CA VAL A 280 17.02 5.55 -10.72
C VAL A 280 16.87 7.06 -10.86
N PHE A 281 17.87 7.81 -10.42
CA PHE A 281 18.00 9.20 -10.80
C PHE A 281 18.65 9.27 -12.19
N SER A 282 17.91 9.77 -13.17
CA SER A 282 18.32 9.84 -14.57
C SER A 282 18.58 11.29 -14.96
N GLU A 283 19.83 11.63 -15.27
CA GLU A 283 20.22 12.97 -15.70
C GLU A 283 19.85 13.33 -17.14
N ASN A 284 18.98 12.57 -17.81
CA ASN A 284 18.53 12.91 -19.16
C ASN A 284 17.99 14.35 -19.22
N LEU A 285 18.74 15.24 -19.85
CA LEU A 285 18.46 16.68 -19.96
C LEU A 285 17.50 17.01 -21.11
N ASP A 286 17.25 16.06 -22.01
CA ASP A 286 16.30 16.24 -23.10
C ASP A 286 14.89 15.83 -22.65
N SER A 287 13.90 16.65 -23.02
CA SER A 287 12.49 16.57 -22.62
C SER A 287 11.74 15.30 -23.07
N GLU A 288 12.43 14.34 -23.67
CA GLU A 288 11.87 13.01 -23.87
C GLU A 288 11.83 12.32 -22.50
N VAL A 289 10.67 12.49 -21.86
CA VAL A 289 10.22 11.74 -20.68
C VAL A 289 10.70 10.30 -20.81
N PHE A 290 11.41 9.80 -19.80
CA PHE A 290 11.91 8.43 -19.74
C PHE A 290 10.88 7.43 -20.31
N GLU A 291 11.21 6.85 -21.47
CA GLU A 291 10.38 5.80 -22.05
C GLU A 291 10.80 4.45 -21.50
N PRO A 292 9.85 3.57 -21.14
CA PRO A 292 10.18 2.26 -20.56
C PRO A 292 11.02 1.33 -21.45
N GLN A 293 11.19 1.59 -22.75
CA GLN A 293 12.18 0.84 -23.57
C GLN A 293 13.61 1.09 -23.10
N ASN A 294 13.81 2.21 -22.41
CA ASN A 294 15.05 2.58 -21.76
C ASN A 294 15.08 2.09 -20.32
N VAL A 295 14.22 1.14 -19.93
CA VAL A 295 14.46 0.33 -18.72
C VAL A 295 15.87 -0.20 -18.88
N ILE A 296 16.79 0.50 -18.19
CA ILE A 296 18.13 0.05 -17.84
C ILE A 296 17.99 -1.43 -17.54
N ALA A 297 18.96 -2.27 -17.87
CA ALA A 297 18.89 -3.73 -17.71
C ALA A 297 18.66 -4.18 -16.23
N MET A 298 17.54 -3.80 -15.61
CA MET A 298 17.08 -3.99 -14.24
C MET A 298 16.82 -5.46 -14.01
N ASP A 299 16.55 -6.21 -15.08
CA ASP A 299 16.49 -7.66 -15.02
C ASP A 299 17.82 -8.29 -14.58
N ALA A 300 18.95 -7.62 -14.83
CA ALA A 300 20.27 -8.05 -14.35
C ALA A 300 20.46 -7.85 -12.84
N LEU A 301 19.57 -7.13 -12.16
CA LEU A 301 19.55 -7.05 -10.69
C LEU A 301 18.96 -8.32 -10.03
N GLY A 302 18.40 -9.23 -10.82
CA GLY A 302 17.79 -10.47 -10.34
C GLY A 302 16.31 -10.33 -10.00
N THR A 303 15.81 -11.22 -9.15
CA THR A 303 14.38 -11.41 -8.91
C THR A 303 13.84 -10.69 -7.68
N VAL A 304 14.68 -10.14 -6.80
CA VAL A 304 14.23 -9.44 -5.58
C VAL A 304 13.70 -8.03 -5.89
N PRO A 305 14.34 -7.22 -6.74
CA PRO A 305 13.77 -5.96 -7.18
C PRO A 305 12.44 -6.15 -7.91
N GLN A 306 11.38 -5.52 -7.38
CA GLN A 306 10.02 -5.63 -7.88
C GLN A 306 9.40 -4.29 -8.27
N VAL A 307 9.80 -3.19 -7.60
CA VAL A 307 9.21 -1.87 -7.73
C VAL A 307 10.28 -0.87 -8.11
N PHE A 308 10.03 -0.10 -9.16
CA PHE A 308 11.01 0.79 -9.74
C PHE A 308 10.43 2.19 -9.95
N CYS A 309 11.27 3.19 -9.71
CA CYS A 309 10.96 4.59 -9.99
C CYS A 309 12.12 5.21 -10.76
N VAL A 310 11.81 6.00 -11.79
CA VAL A 310 12.75 6.93 -12.40
C VAL A 310 12.43 8.33 -11.92
N VAL A 311 13.44 9.00 -11.41
CA VAL A 311 13.41 10.43 -11.10
C VAL A 311 14.24 11.15 -12.15
N GLN A 312 13.63 12.11 -12.83
CA GLN A 312 14.30 12.92 -13.83
C GLN A 312 14.19 14.40 -13.44
N PRO A 313 15.31 15.11 -13.23
CA PRO A 313 15.28 16.55 -12.98
C PRO A 313 14.81 17.26 -14.26
N VAL A 314 13.91 18.23 -14.08
CA VAL A 314 13.42 19.12 -15.14
C VAL A 314 13.57 20.58 -14.69
N SER A 315 13.27 21.54 -15.57
CA SER A 315 13.59 22.96 -15.37
C SER A 315 13.19 23.55 -14.01
N ILE A 316 12.06 23.14 -13.44
CA ILE A 316 11.51 23.70 -12.19
C ILE A 316 11.18 22.63 -11.12
N GLY A 317 11.67 21.40 -11.28
CA GLY A 317 11.33 20.31 -10.36
C GLY A 317 11.72 18.95 -10.91
N TYR A 318 10.88 17.95 -10.70
CA TYR A 318 11.16 16.58 -11.08
C TYR A 318 9.98 15.92 -11.78
N TRP A 319 10.29 15.12 -12.79
CA TRP A 319 9.35 14.16 -13.37
C TRP A 319 9.59 12.78 -12.76
N LEU A 320 8.51 12.03 -12.53
CA LEU A 320 8.53 10.68 -11.98
C LEU A 320 7.96 9.68 -13.00
N GLY A 321 8.57 8.51 -13.08
CA GLY A 321 8.03 7.37 -13.84
C GLY A 321 8.06 6.10 -12.98
N PHE A 322 6.93 5.42 -12.86
CA PHE A 322 6.84 4.17 -12.08
C PHE A 322 6.64 2.96 -12.98
N PHE A 323 7.34 1.89 -12.64
CA PHE A 323 7.13 0.58 -13.24
C PHE A 323 7.44 -0.53 -12.22
N SER A 324 6.89 -1.70 -12.47
CA SER A 324 7.02 -2.85 -11.58
C SER A 324 7.16 -4.13 -12.39
N ARG A 325 7.56 -5.22 -11.72
CA ARG A 325 7.54 -6.55 -12.35
C ARG A 325 6.09 -6.96 -12.65
N SER A 326 5.87 -7.65 -13.76
CA SER A 326 4.54 -7.96 -14.29
C SER A 326 3.68 -8.91 -13.44
N ASN A 327 4.28 -9.55 -12.44
CA ASN A 327 3.62 -10.37 -11.42
C ASN A 327 2.92 -9.56 -10.32
N LEU A 328 3.23 -8.26 -10.17
CA LEU A 328 2.55 -7.41 -9.20
C LEU A 328 1.15 -7.06 -9.69
N LYS A 329 0.17 -7.11 -8.79
CA LYS A 329 -1.15 -6.50 -9.01
C LYS A 329 -1.03 -4.98 -8.91
N SER A 330 -2.01 -4.25 -9.43
CA SER A 330 -2.09 -2.78 -9.25
C SER A 330 -2.08 -2.39 -7.77
N TYR A 331 -1.43 -1.27 -7.44
CA TYR A 331 -1.34 -0.73 -6.09
C TYR A 331 -1.32 0.80 -6.10
N GLU A 332 -1.88 1.38 -5.04
CA GLU A 332 -1.92 2.83 -4.78
C GLU A 332 -0.53 3.45 -4.55
N PRO A 333 -0.39 4.78 -4.62
CA PRO A 333 -1.37 5.73 -5.15
C PRO A 333 -1.61 5.51 -6.63
N VAL A 334 -2.82 5.80 -7.13
CA VAL A 334 -3.06 5.87 -8.56
C VAL A 334 -2.04 6.78 -9.27
N PRO A 335 -1.82 6.58 -10.58
CA PRO A 335 -0.90 7.45 -11.30
C PRO A 335 -1.32 8.92 -11.30
N PHE A 336 -0.40 9.80 -11.66
CA PHE A 336 -0.57 11.26 -11.73
C PHE A 336 -0.64 11.75 -13.19
N PRO A 337 -1.05 13.02 -13.42
CA PRO A 337 -1.04 13.61 -14.76
C PRO A 337 0.35 13.62 -15.40
N ARG A 338 0.41 13.38 -16.71
CA ARG A 338 1.69 13.24 -17.45
C ARG A 338 2.60 14.45 -17.36
N ASP A 339 2.00 15.63 -17.30
CA ASP A 339 2.63 16.93 -17.24
C ASP A 339 2.83 17.44 -15.80
N TYR A 340 2.49 16.63 -14.78
CA TYR A 340 2.72 17.00 -13.39
C TYR A 340 4.21 17.00 -13.07
N ILE A 341 4.72 18.17 -12.65
CA ILE A 341 6.10 18.35 -12.20
C ILE A 341 6.11 18.47 -10.68
N PHE A 342 6.81 17.54 -10.03
CA PHE A 342 6.88 17.49 -8.58
C PHE A 342 7.88 18.53 -8.04
N SER A 343 7.46 19.26 -7.00
CA SER A 343 8.38 19.94 -6.11
C SER A 343 9.19 18.92 -5.29
N PRO A 344 10.34 19.27 -4.69
CA PRO A 344 11.08 18.35 -3.82
C PRO A 344 10.23 17.76 -2.69
N ALA A 345 9.35 18.57 -2.08
CA ALA A 345 8.50 18.14 -0.97
C ALA A 345 7.41 17.15 -1.42
N ASP A 346 6.71 17.48 -2.50
CA ASP A 346 5.64 16.62 -3.05
C ASP A 346 6.22 15.33 -3.63
N LEU A 347 7.42 15.40 -4.23
CA LEU A 347 8.16 14.25 -4.73
C LEU A 347 8.42 13.24 -3.62
N LYS A 348 8.99 13.69 -2.48
CA LYS A 348 9.32 12.79 -1.37
C LYS A 348 8.08 12.03 -0.89
N GLU A 349 6.99 12.76 -0.68
CA GLU A 349 5.74 12.19 -0.20
C GLU A 349 5.15 11.18 -1.18
N HIS A 350 5.08 11.52 -2.46
CA HIS A 350 4.51 10.65 -3.48
C HIS A 350 5.39 9.43 -3.75
N LEU A 351 6.70 9.62 -3.91
CA LEU A 351 7.66 8.56 -4.20
C LEU A 351 7.71 7.55 -3.05
N LEU A 352 7.87 8.00 -1.80
CA LEU A 352 7.96 7.07 -0.67
C LEU A 352 6.64 6.34 -0.42
N THR A 353 5.49 7.00 -0.65
CA THR A 353 4.18 6.34 -0.58
C THR A 353 4.05 5.24 -1.63
N LYS A 354 4.46 5.52 -2.87
CA LYS A 354 4.38 4.55 -3.96
C LYS A 354 5.34 3.38 -3.77
N LEU A 355 6.58 3.64 -3.34
CA LEU A 355 7.54 2.58 -3.01
C LEU A 355 7.03 1.71 -1.86
N HIS A 356 6.51 2.31 -0.79
CA HIS A 356 5.98 1.55 0.35
C HIS A 356 4.79 0.65 -0.05
N ASN A 357 3.80 1.21 -0.75
CA ASN A 357 2.64 0.44 -1.18
C ASN A 357 3.04 -0.66 -2.18
N GLY A 358 3.96 -0.36 -3.09
CA GLY A 358 4.54 -1.34 -4.00
C GLY A 358 5.31 -2.44 -3.26
N PHE A 359 6.09 -2.11 -2.24
CA PHE A 359 6.77 -3.08 -1.38
C PHE A 359 5.75 -4.03 -0.74
N ARG A 360 4.68 -3.50 -0.14
CA ARG A 360 3.60 -4.31 0.46
C ARG A 360 2.93 -5.21 -0.56
N MET A 361 2.72 -4.71 -1.78
CA MET A 361 2.16 -5.51 -2.88
C MET A 361 3.11 -6.62 -3.31
N ALA A 362 4.40 -6.32 -3.44
CA ALA A 362 5.44 -7.30 -3.73
C ALA A 362 5.41 -8.43 -2.70
N MET A 363 5.36 -8.12 -1.40
CA MET A 363 5.26 -9.10 -0.31
C MET A 363 3.99 -9.97 -0.34
N SER A 364 2.99 -9.60 -1.13
CA SER A 364 1.77 -10.38 -1.35
C SER A 364 1.79 -11.19 -2.65
N CYS A 365 2.74 -10.93 -3.54
CA CYS A 365 2.88 -11.59 -4.84
C CYS A 365 4.09 -12.54 -4.88
N PRO A 366 4.04 -13.66 -5.62
CA PRO A 366 5.22 -14.48 -5.89
C PRO A 366 6.27 -13.69 -6.69
N PRO A 367 7.58 -13.91 -6.49
CA PRO A 367 8.17 -14.89 -5.58
C PRO A 367 8.34 -14.38 -4.14
N MET A 368 8.20 -13.08 -3.89
CA MET A 368 8.48 -12.46 -2.58
C MET A 368 7.60 -13.04 -1.47
N ASN A 369 6.31 -13.30 -1.75
CA ASN A 369 5.40 -13.89 -0.78
C ASN A 369 5.80 -15.30 -0.31
N ARG A 370 6.72 -15.98 -0.99
CA ARG A 370 7.31 -17.27 -0.58
C ARG A 370 8.66 -17.10 0.08
N LEU A 371 9.49 -16.19 -0.45
CA LEU A 371 10.83 -15.93 0.08
C LEU A 371 10.79 -15.30 1.48
N PHE A 372 9.75 -14.50 1.75
CA PHE A 372 9.55 -13.83 3.03
C PHE A 372 8.37 -14.40 3.83
N ALA A 373 7.78 -15.52 3.40
CA ALA A 373 6.85 -16.25 4.24
C ALA A 373 7.63 -16.85 5.41
N THR A 374 7.32 -16.39 6.63
CA THR A 374 7.74 -17.10 7.83
C THR A 374 6.78 -18.30 8.00
N PRO A 375 7.27 -19.56 8.12
CA PRO A 375 6.44 -20.75 8.25
C PRO A 375 5.42 -20.70 9.39
#